data_AF-A0AAD2D5J5-F1
#
_entry.id   AF-A0AAD2D5J5-F1
#
_cell.length_a   1.000
_cell.length_b   1.000
_cell.length_c   1.000
_cell.angle_alpha   90.00
_cell.angle_beta   90.00
_cell.angle_gamma   90.00
#
_symmetry.space_group_name_H-M   'P 1'
#
loop_
_entity.id
_entity.type
_entity.pdbx_description
1 polymer ?
#
loop_
_entity_poly.entity_id
_entity_poly.type
_entity_poly.pdbx_seq_one_letter_code
_entity_poly.pdbx_strand_id
1 'polypeptide(L)'
;MVNINLNVLSKVLNVSLSVTSFALGIIRMIFPSFFDAYGLMNYILSVYFIIFGIFLFIASVYITLLINWFGFFETYFGRSLFHFFMASLAFSGWANWAMIIIGCVFILAGVVHMILSVTVSCSPYSSTMDSKNEGMI
;
A
#
# COMPACT_ATOMS: atom_id res chain seq x y z
N MET A 1 -4.69 22.27 -10.96
CA MET A 1 -5.16 21.12 -11.80
C MET A 1 -4.35 19.83 -11.64
N VAL A 2 -3.17 19.81 -11.00
CA VAL A 2 -2.34 18.59 -10.85
C VAL A 2 -2.94 17.54 -9.87
N ASN A 3 -3.79 17.96 -8.93
CA ASN A 3 -4.31 17.09 -7.87
C ASN A 3 -5.21 15.92 -8.33
N ILE A 4 -5.95 16.08 -9.44
CA ILE A 4 -6.89 15.04 -9.90
C ILE A 4 -6.14 13.81 -10.44
N ASN A 5 -5.04 14.02 -11.17
CA ASN A 5 -4.23 12.92 -11.70
C ASN A 5 -3.51 12.12 -10.60
N LEU A 6 -3.10 12.78 -9.50
CA LEU A 6 -2.36 12.12 -8.42
C LEU A 6 -3.24 11.16 -7.60
N ASN A 7 -4.49 11.54 -7.32
CA ASN A 7 -5.43 10.67 -6.61
C ASN A 7 -5.80 9.43 -7.42
N VAL A 8 -6.03 9.58 -8.73
CA VAL A 8 -6.29 8.45 -9.63
C VAL A 8 -5.06 7.55 -9.73
N LEU A 9 -3.87 8.13 -9.86
CA LEU A 9 -2.60 7.38 -9.91
C LEU A 9 -2.41 6.55 -8.63
N SER A 10 -2.57 7.14 -7.45
CA SER A 10 -2.44 6.43 -6.17
C SER A 10 -3.43 5.27 -6.05
N LYS A 11 -4.69 5.47 -6.48
CA LYS A 11 -5.70 4.40 -6.50
C LYS A 11 -5.30 3.27 -7.44
N VAL A 12 -4.92 3.57 -8.68
CA VAL A 12 -4.51 2.56 -9.67
C VAL A 12 -3.29 1.79 -9.17
N LEU A 13 -2.32 2.50 -8.60
CA LEU A 13 -1.10 1.90 -8.07
C LEU A 13 -1.41 0.94 -6.92
N ASN A 14 -2.23 1.36 -5.95
CA ASN A 14 -2.68 0.50 -4.85
C ASN A 14 -3.48 -0.71 -5.36
N VAL A 15 -4.44 -0.53 -6.25
CA VAL A 15 -5.21 -1.66 -6.81
C VAL A 15 -4.27 -2.63 -7.53
N SER A 16 -3.38 -2.15 -8.40
CA SER A 16 -2.44 -3.01 -9.12
C SER A 16 -1.55 -3.82 -8.18
N LEU A 17 -0.99 -3.19 -7.16
CA LEU A 17 -0.12 -3.87 -6.19
C LEU A 17 -0.87 -4.82 -5.27
N SER A 18 -2.13 -4.53 -4.94
CA SER A 18 -2.96 -5.46 -4.18
C SER A 18 -3.19 -6.75 -4.95
N VAL A 19 -3.53 -6.65 -6.23
CA VAL A 19 -3.74 -7.78 -7.12
C VAL A 19 -2.43 -8.56 -7.32
N THR A 20 -1.32 -7.86 -7.54
CA THR A 20 0.00 -8.51 -7.67
C THR A 20 0.39 -9.24 -6.38
N SER A 21 0.21 -8.63 -5.20
CA SER A 21 0.53 -9.26 -3.91
C SER A 21 -0.30 -10.52 -3.68
N PHE A 22 -1.60 -10.41 -3.93
CA PHE A 22 -2.55 -11.49 -3.73
C PHE A 22 -2.27 -12.66 -4.68
N ALA A 23 -2.09 -12.37 -5.98
CA ALA A 23 -1.74 -13.38 -6.97
C ALA A 23 -0.41 -14.06 -6.64
N LEU A 24 0.61 -13.29 -6.22
CA LEU A 24 1.91 -13.83 -5.83
C LEU A 24 1.80 -14.79 -4.63
N GLY A 25 1.02 -14.41 -3.61
CA GLY A 25 0.79 -15.26 -2.44
C GLY A 25 0.10 -16.57 -2.79
N ILE A 26 -0.91 -16.53 -3.66
CA ILE A 26 -1.60 -17.74 -4.17
C ILE A 26 -0.65 -18.61 -4.99
N ILE A 27 0.08 -18.01 -5.93
CA ILE A 27 0.99 -18.74 -6.82
C ILE A 27 2.09 -19.43 -5.99
N ARG A 28 2.68 -18.75 -5.00
CA ARG A 28 3.67 -19.37 -4.10
C ARG A 28 3.10 -20.52 -3.28
N MET A 29 1.82 -20.44 -2.91
CA MET A 29 1.14 -21.50 -2.15
C MET A 29 0.81 -22.72 -3.01
N ILE A 30 0.37 -22.53 -4.26
CA ILE A 30 -0.04 -23.62 -5.17
C ILE A 30 1.17 -24.25 -5.86
N PHE A 31 2.18 -23.44 -6.20
CA PHE A 31 3.35 -23.87 -6.98
C PHE A 31 4.66 -23.63 -6.20
N PRO A 32 4.86 -24.30 -5.05
CA PRO A 32 6.04 -24.07 -4.21
C PRO A 32 7.35 -24.45 -4.91
N SER A 33 7.32 -25.40 -5.84
CA SER A 33 8.48 -25.83 -6.64
C SER A 33 9.05 -24.74 -7.55
N PHE A 34 8.22 -23.80 -8.03
CA PHE A 34 8.66 -22.70 -8.90
C PHE A 34 9.43 -21.61 -8.15
N PHE A 35 9.30 -21.57 -6.82
CA PHE A 35 9.88 -20.53 -5.98
C PHE A 35 10.86 -21.10 -4.95
N ASP A 36 11.29 -22.36 -5.09
CA ASP A 36 12.04 -23.10 -4.07
C ASP A 36 11.45 -22.89 -2.66
N ALA A 37 10.12 -22.78 -2.60
CA ALA A 37 9.39 -22.26 -1.47
C ALA A 37 8.99 -23.40 -0.50
N TYR A 38 9.94 -24.29 -0.22
CA TYR A 38 9.72 -25.37 0.74
C TYR A 38 9.94 -24.86 2.17
N GLY A 39 9.09 -25.32 3.09
CA GLY A 39 9.20 -25.02 4.51
C GLY A 39 8.16 -24.04 5.06
N LEU A 40 7.93 -24.14 6.37
CA LEU A 40 6.90 -23.40 7.12
C LEU A 40 7.04 -21.87 6.97
N MET A 41 8.28 -21.36 6.90
CA MET A 41 8.56 -19.93 6.73
C MET A 41 7.98 -19.38 5.41
N ASN A 42 8.12 -20.13 4.31
CA ASN A 42 7.61 -19.71 3.00
C ASN A 42 6.08 -19.74 2.93
N TYR A 43 5.45 -20.68 3.65
CA TYR A 43 4.00 -20.73 3.80
C TYR A 43 3.49 -19.51 4.56
N ILE A 44 4.12 -19.19 5.69
CA ILE A 44 3.79 -17.99 6.49
C ILE A 44 3.95 -16.71 5.65
N LEU A 45 5.06 -16.57 4.92
CA LEU A 45 5.27 -15.46 3.98
C LEU A 45 4.14 -15.36 2.94
N SER A 46 3.74 -16.48 2.36
CA SER A 46 2.66 -16.51 1.36
C SER A 46 1.32 -16.06 1.94
N VAL A 47 0.99 -16.51 3.16
CA VAL A 47 -0.20 -16.06 3.89
C VAL A 47 -0.14 -14.55 4.15
N TYR A 48 1.02 -14.00 4.54
CA TYR A 48 1.18 -12.56 4.70
C TYR A 48 0.94 -11.80 3.41
N PHE A 49 1.50 -12.24 2.27
CA PHE A 49 1.24 -11.61 0.97
C PHE A 49 -0.24 -11.59 0.60
N ILE A 50 -0.97 -12.67 0.90
CA ILE A 50 -2.42 -12.75 0.68
C ILE A 50 -3.17 -11.75 1.56
N ILE A 51 -2.96 -11.82 2.88
CA ILE A 51 -3.67 -10.96 3.86
C ILE A 51 -3.38 -9.48 3.57
N PHE A 52 -2.12 -9.13 3.36
CA PHE A 52 -1.72 -7.76 3.08
C PHE A 52 -2.15 -7.28 1.71
N GLY A 53 -2.20 -8.16 0.70
CA GLY A 53 -2.83 -7.85 -0.59
C GLY A 53 -4.31 -7.49 -0.43
N ILE A 54 -5.05 -8.26 0.37
CA ILE A 54 -6.46 -7.98 0.69
C ILE A 54 -6.61 -6.64 1.42
N PHE A 55 -5.77 -6.37 2.43
CA PHE A 55 -5.82 -5.10 3.14
C PHE A 55 -5.52 -3.91 2.23
N LEU A 56 -4.55 -4.04 1.33
CA LEU A 56 -4.22 -2.99 0.35
C LEU A 56 -5.39 -2.78 -0.65
N PHE A 57 -6.07 -3.86 -1.06
CA PHE A 57 -7.26 -3.77 -1.90
C PHE A 57 -8.39 -3.04 -1.17
N ILE A 58 -8.70 -3.43 0.07
CA ILE A 58 -9.76 -2.78 0.86
C ILE A 58 -9.44 -1.31 1.11
N ALA A 59 -8.18 -0.98 1.41
CA ALA A 59 -7.72 0.39 1.57
C ALA A 59 -7.91 1.23 0.29
N SER A 60 -7.84 0.60 -0.88
CA SER A 60 -8.05 1.28 -2.17
C SER A 60 -9.52 1.55 -2.51
N VAL A 61 -10.43 0.66 -2.05
CA VAL A 61 -11.87 0.74 -2.35
C VAL A 61 -12.62 1.64 -1.35
N TYR A 62 -11.94 2.20 -0.34
CA TYR A 62 -12.52 3.08 0.68
C TYR A 62 -13.74 2.44 1.37
N ILE A 63 -13.65 1.17 1.78
CA ILE A 63 -14.69 0.56 2.59
C ILE A 63 -14.68 1.23 3.96
N THR A 64 -15.61 2.16 4.18
CA THR A 64 -15.73 3.04 5.35
C THR A 64 -15.64 2.30 6.69
N LEU A 65 -16.08 1.04 6.70
CA LEU A 65 -16.08 0.18 7.87
C LEU A 65 -14.67 -0.24 8.33
N LEU A 66 -13.73 -0.43 7.40
CA LEU A 66 -12.33 -0.78 7.73
C LEU A 66 -11.48 0.47 8.02
N ILE A 67 -11.84 1.62 7.45
CA ILE A 67 -11.15 2.90 7.66
C ILE A 67 -11.15 3.29 9.14
N ASN A 68 -12.25 3.05 9.86
CA ASN A 68 -12.34 3.32 11.29
C ASN A 68 -11.42 2.43 12.15
N TRP A 69 -11.09 1.22 11.67
CA TRP A 69 -10.19 0.30 12.38
C TRP A 69 -8.74 0.51 12.00
N PHE A 70 -8.47 0.95 10.78
CA PHE A 70 -7.13 1.17 10.26
C PHE A 70 -6.95 2.60 9.72
N GLY A 71 -7.11 3.60 10.59
CA GLY A 71 -6.84 5.01 10.25
C GLY A 71 -5.43 5.23 9.68
N PHE A 72 -4.50 4.31 9.95
CA PHE A 72 -3.17 4.28 9.33
C PHE A 72 -3.22 4.24 7.79
N PHE A 73 -4.11 3.44 7.19
CA PHE A 73 -4.24 3.31 5.73
C PHE A 73 -4.94 4.50 5.06
N GLU A 74 -5.52 5.41 5.84
CA GLU A 74 -6.12 6.64 5.31
C GLU A 74 -5.04 7.65 4.91
N THR A 75 -3.92 7.66 5.63
CA THR A 75 -2.81 8.58 5.39
C THR A 75 -1.88 8.10 4.29
N TYR A 76 -1.38 9.02 3.45
CA TYR A 76 -0.33 8.73 2.47
C TYR A 76 0.94 8.19 3.13
N PHE A 77 1.28 8.72 4.31
CA PHE A 77 2.41 8.25 5.12
C PHE A 77 2.25 6.79 5.55
N GLY A 78 1.09 6.41 6.09
CA GLY A 78 0.85 5.03 6.53
C GLY A 78 0.84 4.06 5.35
N ARG A 79 0.25 4.45 4.22
CA ARG A 79 0.37 3.68 2.97
C ARG A 79 1.84 3.51 2.58
N SER A 80 2.66 4.56 2.60
CA SER A 80 4.09 4.46 2.28
C SER A 80 4.81 3.44 3.17
N LEU A 81 4.63 3.53 4.48
CA LEU A 81 5.24 2.60 5.43
C LEU A 81 4.81 1.15 5.18
N PHE A 82 3.54 0.94 4.85
CA PHE A 82 3.04 -0.38 4.50
C PHE A 82 3.71 -0.96 3.25
N HIS A 83 3.92 -0.13 2.22
CA HIS A 83 4.64 -0.57 1.02
C HIS A 83 6.09 -0.95 1.35
N PHE A 84 6.79 -0.17 2.20
CA PHE A 84 8.14 -0.54 2.63
C PHE A 84 8.17 -1.84 3.45
N PHE A 85 7.16 -2.08 4.27
CA PHE A 85 7.01 -3.34 4.99
C PHE A 85 6.78 -4.53 4.03
N MET A 86 5.94 -4.36 3.01
CA MET A 86 5.76 -5.37 1.95
C MET A 86 7.05 -5.63 1.16
N ALA A 87 7.83 -4.56 0.89
CA ALA A 87 9.13 -4.70 0.26
C ALA A 87 10.12 -5.51 1.13
N SER A 88 10.17 -5.26 2.44
CA SER A 88 11.05 -6.01 3.33
C SER A 88 10.69 -7.50 3.41
N LEU A 89 9.39 -7.83 3.38
CA LEU A 89 8.93 -9.22 3.26
C LEU A 89 9.31 -9.85 1.91
N ALA A 90 9.25 -9.09 0.82
CA ALA A 90 9.69 -9.56 -0.49
C ALA A 90 11.20 -9.87 -0.49
N PHE A 91 12.00 -8.97 0.09
CA PHE A 91 13.40 -9.21 0.42
C PHE A 91 13.58 -10.09 1.68
N SER A 92 12.67 -10.99 2.01
CA SER A 92 13.02 -12.09 2.94
C SER A 92 13.34 -13.36 2.15
N GLY A 93 12.74 -13.52 0.97
CA GLY A 93 12.97 -14.63 0.06
C GLY A 93 13.97 -14.32 -1.05
N TRP A 94 15.21 -13.96 -0.70
CA TRP A 94 16.25 -13.50 -1.65
C TRP A 94 16.61 -14.53 -2.74
N ALA A 95 16.23 -15.79 -2.55
CA ALA A 95 16.49 -16.87 -3.50
C ALA A 95 15.84 -16.64 -4.88
N ASN A 96 14.77 -15.83 -4.97
CA ASN A 96 14.04 -15.62 -6.22
C ASN A 96 14.16 -14.20 -6.75
N TRP A 97 14.69 -14.06 -7.97
CA TRP A 97 14.77 -12.79 -8.70
C TRP A 97 13.41 -12.09 -8.84
N ALA A 98 12.32 -12.85 -9.01
CA ALA A 98 10.98 -12.30 -9.05
C ALA A 98 10.61 -11.52 -7.77
N MET A 99 11.03 -12.03 -6.60
CA MET A 99 10.77 -11.37 -5.32
C MET A 99 11.58 -10.08 -5.17
N ILE A 100 12.80 -10.05 -5.71
CA ILE A 100 13.64 -8.85 -5.74
C ILE A 100 12.97 -7.76 -6.59
N ILE A 101 12.53 -8.10 -7.79
CA ILE A 101 11.85 -7.16 -8.69
C ILE A 101 10.58 -6.61 -8.02
N ILE A 102 9.76 -7.49 -7.45
CA ILE A 102 8.54 -7.10 -6.75
C ILE A 102 8.84 -6.21 -5.54
N GLY A 103 9.87 -6.53 -4.75
CA GLY A 103 10.33 -5.69 -3.65
C GLY A 103 10.75 -4.30 -4.10
N CYS A 104 11.46 -4.19 -5.23
CA CYS A 104 11.79 -2.90 -5.84
C CYS A 104 10.55 -2.11 -6.25
N VAL A 105 9.54 -2.77 -6.82
CA VAL A 105 8.26 -2.10 -7.16
C VAL A 105 7.57 -1.57 -5.90
N PHE A 106 7.55 -2.34 -4.81
CA PHE A 106 7.01 -1.87 -3.52
C PHE A 106 7.80 -0.69 -2.95
N ILE A 107 9.13 -0.68 -3.05
CA ILE A 107 9.93 0.48 -2.65
C ILE A 107 9.54 1.71 -3.46
N LEU A 108 9.47 1.60 -4.79
CA LEU A 108 9.10 2.72 -5.65
C LEU A 108 7.71 3.26 -5.31
N ALA A 109 6.75 2.36 -5.10
CA ALA A 109 5.40 2.69 -4.66
C ALA A 109 5.37 3.41 -3.30
N GLY A 110 6.19 2.94 -2.36
CA GLY A 110 6.38 3.56 -1.05
C GLY A 110 6.95 4.97 -1.19
N VAL A 111 8.01 5.16 -1.98
CA VAL A 111 8.62 6.46 -2.25
C VAL A 111 7.61 7.43 -2.87
N VAL A 112 6.81 6.98 -3.84
CA VAL A 112 5.76 7.82 -4.45
C VAL A 112 4.74 8.27 -3.39
N HIS A 113 4.26 7.36 -2.53
CA HIS A 113 3.33 7.71 -1.45
C HIS A 113 3.97 8.61 -0.40
N MET A 114 5.27 8.46 -0.11
CA MET A 114 6.01 9.34 0.79
C MET A 114 6.10 10.76 0.23
N ILE A 115 6.46 10.90 -1.06
CA ILE A 115 6.50 12.20 -1.74
C ILE A 115 5.11 12.85 -1.71
N LEU A 116 4.05 12.08 -2.01
CA LEU A 116 2.67 12.54 -1.90
C LEU A 116 2.34 13.03 -0.48
N SER A 117 2.76 12.29 0.55
CA SER A 117 2.56 12.70 1.94
C SER A 117 3.21 14.06 2.22
N VAL A 118 4.46 14.26 1.81
CA VAL A 118 5.18 15.52 2.05
C VAL A 118 4.54 16.67 1.26
N THR A 119 4.19 16.45 -0.02
CA THR A 119 3.58 17.49 -0.87
C THR A 119 2.19 17.93 -0.40
N VAL A 120 1.35 17.00 0.06
CA VAL A 120 0.02 17.32 0.59
C VAL A 120 0.13 18.03 1.94
N SER A 121 1.07 17.63 2.81
CA SER A 121 1.36 18.34 4.06
C SER A 121 1.93 19.75 3.85
N CYS A 122 2.64 19.98 2.74
CA CYS A 122 3.17 21.29 2.36
C CYS A 122 2.17 22.19 1.62
N SER A 123 0.94 21.74 1.34
CA SER A 123 -0.11 22.64 0.87
C SER A 123 -0.65 23.39 2.08
N PRO A 124 -0.32 24.68 2.31
CA PRO A 124 -0.93 25.43 3.38
C PRO A 124 -2.41 25.55 3.05
N TYR A 125 -3.25 24.78 3.75
CA TYR A 125 -4.67 25.01 3.73
C TYR A 125 -4.88 26.36 4.40
N SER A 126 -5.21 27.34 3.58
CA SER A 126 -5.65 28.67 3.97
C SER A 126 -6.60 28.58 5.17
N SER A 127 -6.12 29.02 6.32
CA SER A 127 -6.83 29.18 7.58
C SER A 127 -7.87 30.31 7.51
N THR A 128 -8.77 30.32 6.52
CA THR A 128 -9.62 31.48 6.24
C THR A 128 -11.05 31.18 5.79
N MET A 129 -11.70 30.09 6.23
CA MET A 129 -13.16 29.98 6.04
C MET A 129 -14.03 29.49 7.19
N ASP A 130 -13.49 29.04 8.34
CA ASP A 130 -14.35 28.69 9.49
C ASP A 130 -14.33 29.68 10.67
N SER A 131 -13.56 30.77 10.59
CA SER A 131 -13.71 31.88 11.56
C SER A 131 -14.89 32.81 11.24
N LYS A 132 -15.79 32.43 10.31
CA LYS A 132 -16.91 33.29 9.87
C LYS A 132 -18.30 32.78 10.22
N ASN A 133 -18.43 31.60 10.83
CA ASN A 133 -19.73 31.07 11.28
C ASN A 133 -19.91 31.01 12.81
N GLU A 134 -18.96 31.51 13.60
CA GLU A 134 -19.13 31.70 15.05
C GLU A 134 -19.74 33.08 15.43
N GLY A 135 -20.34 33.82 14.48
CA GLY A 135 -20.80 35.20 14.72
C GLY A 135 -22.16 35.61 14.14
N MET A 136 -22.90 34.72 13.46
CA MET A 136 -24.29 34.92 13.04
C MET A 136 -24.87 33.49 12.97
N ILE A 137 -25.82 33.03 13.79
CA ILE A 137 -27.04 33.60 14.37
C ILE A 137 -27.33 32.84 15.67
#